data_AF-A0A7V5UQI0-F1
#
_entry.id   AF-A0A7V5UQI0-F1
#
_cell.length_a   1.000
_cell.length_b   1.000
_cell.length_c   1.000
_cell.angle_alpha   90.00
_cell.angle_beta   90.00
_cell.angle_gamma   90.00
#
_symmetry.space_group_name_H-M   'P 1'
#
loop_
_entity.id
_entity.type
_entity.pdbx_description
1 polymer ?
#
loop_
_entity_poly.entity_id
_entity_poly.type
_entity_poly.pdbx_seq_one_letter_code
_entity_poly.pdbx_strand_id
1 'polypeptide(L)' 'MTRENQTTNQAPNAPDYLAWHVTQKGEKSFWNKVGAAWAHKDGKGYTLQMETYPINGRIVLRLPLEDTAEPEGGA' A
#
# COMPACT_ATOMS: atom_id res chain seq x y z
N MET A 1 -1.64 -23.91 -13.72
CA MET A 1 -1.41 -22.45 -13.68
C MET A 1 -0.70 -22.12 -12.38
N THR A 2 0.61 -21.91 -12.43
CA THR A 2 1.47 -21.64 -11.27
C THR A 2 1.22 -20.21 -10.80
N ARG A 3 0.79 -20.02 -9.54
CA ARG A 3 0.68 -18.69 -8.92
C ARG A 3 2.05 -18.32 -8.39
N GLU A 4 2.71 -17.44 -9.11
CA GLU A 4 3.99 -16.82 -8.77
C GLU A 4 3.78 -15.97 -7.51
N ASN A 5 4.16 -16.53 -6.36
CA ASN A 5 4.11 -15.83 -5.09
C ASN A 5 5.36 -14.95 -5.02
N GLN A 6 5.20 -13.68 -5.41
CA GLN A 6 6.26 -12.68 -5.43
C GLN A 6 6.64 -12.35 -3.97
N THR A 7 7.62 -13.07 -3.44
CA THR A 7 8.18 -12.86 -2.11
C THR A 7 8.93 -11.53 -2.08
N THR A 8 8.22 -10.44 -1.79
CA THR A 8 8.84 -9.15 -1.46
C THR A 8 9.58 -9.30 -0.14
N ASN A 9 10.87 -9.02 -0.14
CA ASN A 9 11.76 -8.99 1.02
C ASN A 9 11.35 -7.87 1.98
N GLN A 10 10.20 -8.04 2.62
CA GLN A 10 9.62 -7.06 3.53
C GLN A 10 10.17 -7.30 4.93
N ALA A 11 10.73 -6.25 5.52
CA ALA A 11 11.07 -6.25 6.94
C ALA A 11 9.87 -6.78 7.75
N PRO A 12 10.09 -7.49 8.88
CA PRO A 12 9.06 -8.31 9.55
C PRO A 12 7.79 -7.58 10.01
N ASN A 13 7.68 -6.26 9.84
CA ASN A 13 6.52 -5.44 10.17
C ASN A 13 6.05 -4.52 9.03
N ALA A 14 6.61 -4.64 7.82
CA ALA A 14 6.20 -3.80 6.70
C ALA A 14 4.82 -4.25 6.16
N PRO A 15 4.01 -3.32 5.64
CA PRO A 15 2.71 -3.62 5.08
C PRO A 15 2.78 -4.19 3.66
N ASP A 16 1.96 -5.19 3.38
CA ASP A 16 1.77 -5.75 2.04
C ASP A 16 1.17 -4.72 1.06
N TYR A 17 0.25 -3.90 1.55
CA TYR A 17 -0.40 -2.87 0.74
C TYR A 17 -0.47 -1.53 1.48
N LEU A 18 -0.37 -0.43 0.73
CA LEU A 18 -0.70 0.91 1.18
C LEU A 18 -2.12 1.26 0.77
N ALA A 19 -2.86 1.90 1.67
CA ALA A 19 -4.21 2.37 1.43
C ALA A 19 -4.21 3.83 1.00
N TRP A 20 -4.75 4.08 -0.19
CA TRP A 20 -4.84 5.38 -0.82
C TRP A 20 -6.29 5.80 -0.95
N HIS A 21 -6.63 6.94 -0.36
CA HIS A 21 -7.87 7.62 -0.67
C HIS A 21 -7.73 8.35 -2.00
N VAL A 22 -8.53 7.92 -2.98
CA VAL A 22 -8.56 8.51 -4.30
C VAL A 22 -9.83 9.32 -4.45
N THR A 23 -9.66 10.61 -4.74
CA THR A 23 -10.76 11.51 -5.11
C THR A 23 -10.52 12.10 -6.48
N GLN A 24 -11.60 12.34 -7.22
CA GLN A 24 -11.55 13.02 -8.49
C GLN A 24 -12.26 14.36 -8.34
N LYS A 25 -11.59 15.45 -8.74
CA LYS A 25 -12.17 16.78 -8.77
C LYS A 25 -11.95 17.35 -10.16
N GLY A 26 -13.00 17.32 -10.99
CA GLY A 26 -12.88 17.58 -12.42
C GLY A 26 -11.98 16.54 -13.09
N GLU A 27 -11.01 17.00 -13.86
CA GLU A 27 -10.05 16.13 -14.55
C GLU A 27 -8.86 15.69 -13.68
N LYS A 28 -8.72 16.22 -12.45
CA LYS A 28 -7.59 15.92 -11.57
C LYS A 28 -7.93 14.81 -10.58
N SER A 29 -7.02 13.85 -10.45
CA SER A 29 -7.08 12.77 -9.46
C SER A 29 -6.14 13.08 -8.31
N PHE A 30 -6.67 13.08 -7.08
CA PHE A 30 -5.91 13.28 -5.86
C PHE A 30 -5.76 11.95 -5.13
N TRP A 31 -4.53 11.64 -4.75
CA TRP A 31 -4.15 10.40 -4.07
C TRP A 31 -3.57 10.77 -2.72
N ASN A 32 -4.29 10.43 -1.65
CA ASN A 32 -3.85 10.68 -0.28
C ASN A 32 -3.61 9.34 0.40
N LYS A 33 -2.44 9.13 1.00
CA LYS A 33 -2.20 7.96 1.84
C LYS A 33 -3.04 8.09 3.11
N VAL A 34 -3.82 7.06 3.41
CA VAL A 34 -4.73 7.05 4.58
C VAL A 34 -4.53 5.85 5.48
N GLY A 35 -3.68 4.90 5.09
CA GLY A 35 -3.40 3.72 5.89
C GLY A 35 -2.57 2.69 5.15
N ALA A 36 -2.60 1.47 5.67
CA ALA A 36 -1.90 0.32 5.13
C ALA A 36 -2.61 -0.99 5.51
N ALA A 37 -2.32 -2.06 4.80
CA ALA A 37 -2.88 -3.38 5.03
C ALA A 37 -1.78 -4.45 5.14
N TRP A 38 -1.99 -5.38 6.07
CA TRP A 38 -1.10 -6.51 6.35
C TRP A 38 -1.86 -7.81 6.17
N ALA A 39 -1.24 -8.78 5.50
CA ALA A 39 -1.78 -10.11 5.35
C ALA A 39 -1.91 -10.80 6.71
N HIS A 40 -2.99 -11.57 6.88
CA HIS A 40 -3.14 -12.41 8.07
C HIS A 40 -2.25 -13.65 7.96
N LYS A 41 -1.91 -14.24 9.11
CA LYS A 41 -1.05 -15.43 9.18
C LYS A 41 -1.67 -16.65 8.48
N ASP A 42 -2.99 -16.74 8.41
CA ASP A 42 -3.71 -17.80 7.72
C ASP A 42 -3.79 -17.59 6.19
N GLY A 43 -3.37 -16.41 5.70
CA GLY A 43 -3.35 -16.06 4.28
C GLY A 43 -4.73 -15.87 3.64
N LYS A 44 -5.83 -15.85 4.40
CA LYS A 44 -7.20 -15.69 3.89
C LYS A 44 -7.80 -14.32 4.19
N GLY A 45 -6.97 -13.36 4.58
CA GLY A 45 -7.44 -12.04 4.95
C GLY A 45 -6.34 -11.01 5.05
N TYR A 46 -6.77 -9.76 5.19
CA TYR A 46 -5.90 -8.62 5.46
C TYR A 46 -6.49 -7.80 6.60
N THR A 47 -5.62 -7.28 7.47
CA THR A 47 -5.98 -6.22 8.41
C THR A 47 -5.68 -4.89 7.72
N LEU A 48 -6.69 -4.06 7.52
CA LEU A 48 -6.53 -2.68 7.06
C LEU A 48 -6.51 -1.75 8.28
N GLN A 49 -5.37 -1.11 8.53
CA GLN A 49 -5.26 -0.04 9.53
C GLN A 49 -5.33 1.31 8.84
N MET A 50 -6.20 2.18 9.34
CA MET A 50 -6.43 3.52 8.80
C MET A 50 -6.04 4.58 9.82
N GLU A 51 -5.26 5.58 9.39
CA GLU A 51 -4.92 6.76 10.18
C GLU A 51 -5.99 7.85 10.03
N THR A 52 -6.70 7.86 8.90
CA THR A 52 -7.77 8.82 8.64
C THR A 52 -8.90 8.15 7.85
N TYR A 53 -10.14 8.42 8.26
CA TYR A 53 -11.33 7.93 7.58
C TYR A 53 -11.89 9.01 6.65
N PRO A 54 -11.85 8.81 5.32
CA PRO A 54 -12.50 9.73 4.41
C PRO A 54 -14.03 9.56 4.46
N ILE A 55 -14.75 10.68 4.40
CA ILE A 55 -16.21 10.73 4.44
C ILE A 55 -16.82 10.32 3.08
N ASN A 56 -16.06 10.45 2.01
CA ASN A 56 -16.46 10.24 0.63
C ASN A 56 -15.26 9.76 -0.21
N GLY A 57 -15.51 9.29 -1.44
CA GLY A 57 -14.45 8.81 -2.34
C GLY A 57 -14.26 7.29 -2.30
N ARG A 58 -13.07 6.83 -2.70
CA ARG A 58 -12.71 5.40 -2.72
C ARG A 58 -11.36 5.14 -2.07
N ILE A 59 -11.24 4.02 -1.38
CA ILE A 59 -9.95 3.51 -0.89
C ILE A 59 -9.42 2.49 -1.89
N VAL A 60 -8.16 2.68 -2.30
CA VAL A 60 -7.45 1.80 -3.22
C VAL A 60 -6.24 1.24 -2.48
N LEU A 61 -6.15 -0.08 -2.40
CA LEU A 61 -4.97 -0.77 -1.89
C LEU A 61 -3.98 -0.99 -3.03
N ARG A 62 -2.73 -0.59 -2.84
CA ARG A 62 -1.64 -0.77 -3.81
C ARG A 62 -0.43 -1.30 -3.10
N LEU A 63 0.36 -2.13 -3.80
CA LEU A 63 1.68 -2.51 -3.29
C LEU A 63 2.45 -1.23 -2.96
N PRO A 64 3.23 -1.21 -1.87
CA PRO A 64 4.19 -0.14 -1.66
C PRO A 64 5.02 -0.05 -2.95
N LEU A 65 5.14 1.16 -3.50
CA LEU A 65 6.10 1.38 -4.57
C LEU A 65 7.45 0.93 -3.99
N GLU A 66 8.16 0.09 -4.73
CA GLU A 66 9.56 -0.14 -4.46
C GLU A 66 10.20 1.25 -4.48
N ASP A 67 10.45 1.79 -3.30
CA ASP A 67 11.45 2.82 -3.16
C ASP A 67 12.70 2.11 -3.67
N THR A 68 13.04 2.34 -4.93
CA THR A 68 14.42 2.48 -5.31
C THR A 68 14.97 3.51 -4.35
N ALA A 69 15.32 3.05 -3.15
CA ALA A 69 16.37 3.60 -2.36
C ALA A 69 17.59 3.42 -3.26
N GLU A 70 17.78 4.35 -4.19
CA GLU A 70 19.12 4.68 -4.63
C GLU A 70 19.84 5.13 -3.37
N PRO A 71 20.81 4.36 -2.84
CA PRO A 71 21.82 4.97 -1.99
C PRO A 71 22.64 5.91 -2.90
N GLU A 72 22.14 7.11 -3.15
CA GLU A 72 22.97 8.20 -3.68
C GLU A 72 24.11 8.41 -2.67
N GLY A 73 25.34 8.18 -3.14
CA GLY A 73 26.58 8.20 -2.36
C GLY A 73 26.91 9.57 -1.75
N GLY A 74 28.02 9.73 -1.04
CA GLY A 74 29.17 8.86 -0.91
C GLY A 74 30.23 9.50 -0.01
N ALA A 75 31.33 8.75 0.16
CA ALA A 75 32.68 9.16 0.60
C ALA A 75 32.81 10.06 1.84
#